data_AF-A0A8H8SGY3-F1
#
_entry.id   AF-A0A8H8SGY3-F1
#
_cell.length_a   1.000
_cell.length_b   1.000
_cell.length_c   1.000
_cell.angle_alpha   90.00
_cell.angle_beta   90.00
_cell.angle_gamma   90.00
#
_symmetry.space_group_name_H-M   'P 1'
#
loop_
_entity.id
_entity.type
_entity.pdbx_description
1 polymer ?
#
loop_
_entity_poly.entity_id
_entity_poly.type
_entity_poly.pdbx_seq_one_letter_code
_entity_poly.pdbx_strand_id
1 'polypeptide(L)'
;MAPTKDDEKEKKVVQLKGKDAEDAVLKYLKKVNRPYGSSDISANLGNTVSKPVAQKILLALAERGAITQKTYGKATYFVALQDEADTLPAAELAQVKTQLEDVRETLKEKQTEAKRLGAELAKIRTVPTDAELEVELADVQVQIDMAENALEPLRAGCQAPVSEADLAKLDAEWTRWRNEWLARRKVFKEIWDLRTSTMNKEESHQLMEELGVELDTPEHLELEKVHCV
;
A
#
# COMPACT_ATOMS: atom_id res chain seq x y z
N MET A 1 -10.97 28.02 -9.49
CA MET A 1 -9.70 28.16 -10.24
C MET A 1 -9.50 26.88 -11.03
N ALA A 2 -9.57 26.97 -12.36
CA ALA A 2 -9.34 25.85 -13.25
C ALA A 2 -7.83 25.54 -13.34
N PRO A 3 -7.42 24.27 -13.49
CA PRO A 3 -6.01 23.93 -13.63
C PRO A 3 -5.52 24.34 -15.03
N THR A 4 -4.47 25.15 -15.06
CA THR A 4 -3.75 25.58 -16.27
C THR A 4 -2.97 24.41 -16.85
N LYS A 5 -3.11 24.24 -18.17
CA LYS A 5 -2.29 23.36 -19.01
C LYS A 5 -0.84 23.83 -18.93
N ASP A 6 0.00 23.07 -18.23
CA ASP A 6 1.44 23.23 -18.35
C ASP A 6 1.92 22.57 -19.64
N ASP A 7 2.68 23.37 -20.38
CA ASP A 7 3.29 23.07 -21.66
C ASP A 7 4.22 21.84 -21.59
N GLU A 8 3.88 20.79 -22.36
CA GLU A 8 4.87 19.83 -22.84
C GLU A 8 5.86 20.58 -23.74
N LYS A 9 6.95 21.08 -23.14
CA LYS A 9 8.11 21.58 -23.87
C LYS A 9 8.63 20.49 -24.80
N GLU A 10 8.33 20.64 -26.08
CA GLU A 10 8.89 19.85 -27.17
C GLU A 10 10.42 19.77 -27.04
N LYS A 11 10.92 18.55 -26.82
CA LYS A 11 12.35 18.26 -26.93
C LYS A 11 12.81 18.66 -28.33
N LYS A 12 13.63 19.70 -28.42
CA LYS A 12 14.16 20.23 -29.69
C LYS A 12 14.89 19.12 -30.44
N VAL A 13 14.25 18.55 -31.46
CA VAL A 13 14.80 17.45 -32.25
C VAL A 13 16.03 17.93 -33.01
N VAL A 14 17.17 17.29 -32.77
CA VAL A 14 18.42 17.57 -33.49
C VAL A 14 18.24 17.18 -34.95
N GLN A 15 18.30 18.15 -35.85
CA GLN A 15 18.16 17.95 -37.28
C GLN A 15 19.49 17.41 -37.85
N LEU A 16 19.46 16.21 -38.42
CA LEU A 16 20.55 15.64 -39.20
C LEU A 16 20.66 16.38 -40.55
N LYS A 17 21.89 16.60 -41.03
CA LYS A 17 22.15 17.35 -42.26
C LYS A 17 23.09 16.57 -43.18
N GLY A 18 22.98 16.84 -44.47
CA GLY A 18 23.90 16.31 -45.47
C GLY A 18 23.89 14.78 -45.53
N LYS A 19 25.09 14.19 -45.57
CA LYS A 19 25.30 12.75 -45.77
C LYS A 19 24.72 11.90 -44.63
N ASP A 20 24.78 12.38 -43.39
CA ASP A 20 24.25 11.65 -42.23
C ASP A 20 22.73 11.47 -42.30
N ALA A 21 22.01 12.48 -42.82
CA ALA A 21 20.57 12.41 -43.04
C ALA A 21 20.22 11.42 -44.16
N GLU A 22 21.04 11.38 -45.20
CA GLU A 22 20.87 10.47 -46.33
C GLU A 22 21.10 9.01 -45.94
N ASP A 23 22.18 8.74 -45.21
CA ASP A 23 22.51 7.42 -44.69
C ASP A 23 21.44 6.93 -43.71
N ALA A 24 20.90 7.81 -42.86
CA ALA A 24 19.79 7.48 -41.96
C ALA A 24 18.52 7.06 -42.71
N VAL A 25 18.14 7.81 -43.75
CA VAL A 25 16.97 7.51 -44.59
C VAL A 25 17.15 6.18 -45.34
N LEU A 26 18.31 5.97 -45.96
CA LEU A 26 18.60 4.74 -46.70
C LEU A 26 18.64 3.51 -45.77
N LYS A 27 19.29 3.64 -44.61
CA LYS A 27 19.34 2.58 -43.59
C LYS A 27 17.96 2.23 -43.07
N TYR A 28 17.11 3.23 -42.83
CA TYR A 28 15.75 3.00 -42.39
C TYR A 28 14.91 2.28 -43.45
N LEU A 29 14.96 2.73 -44.71
CA LEU A 29 14.25 2.10 -45.82
C LEU A 29 14.67 0.64 -46.03
N LYS A 30 15.98 0.34 -45.97
CA LYS A 30 16.49 -1.04 -46.06
C LYS A 30 16.07 -1.91 -44.88
N LYS A 31 16.10 -1.36 -43.66
CA LYS A 31 15.70 -2.09 -42.44
C LYS A 31 14.23 -2.49 -42.45
N VAL A 32 13.35 -1.58 -42.86
CA VAL A 32 11.90 -1.80 -42.78
C VAL A 32 11.36 -2.44 -44.06
N ASN A 33 12.01 -2.21 -45.21
CA ASN A 33 11.66 -2.75 -46.52
C ASN A 33 10.17 -2.61 -46.88
N ARG A 34 9.56 -1.48 -46.48
CA ARG A 34 8.17 -1.12 -46.77
C ARG A 34 8.12 0.16 -47.61
N PRO A 35 7.15 0.31 -48.54
CA PRO A 35 6.97 1.57 -49.27
C PRO A 35 6.48 2.69 -48.35
N TYR A 36 7.15 3.85 -48.41
CA TYR A 36 6.78 5.03 -47.61
C TYR A 36 6.81 6.32 -48.44
N GLY A 37 5.99 7.29 -48.06
CA GLY A 37 6.08 8.66 -48.56
C GLY A 37 7.10 9.50 -47.80
N SER A 38 7.44 10.68 -48.32
CA SER A 38 8.40 11.60 -47.67
C SER A 38 7.93 12.12 -46.31
N SER A 39 6.62 12.25 -46.10
CA SER A 39 6.02 12.57 -44.80
C SER A 39 6.24 11.46 -43.77
N ASP A 40 6.04 10.21 -44.18
CA ASP A 40 6.09 9.06 -43.28
C ASP A 40 7.54 8.79 -42.85
N ILE A 41 8.50 8.92 -43.77
CA ILE A 41 9.92 8.81 -43.45
C ILE A 41 10.36 9.87 -42.43
N SER A 42 9.94 11.13 -42.61
CA SER A 42 10.23 12.20 -41.64
C SER A 42 9.66 11.87 -40.26
N ALA A 43 8.41 11.39 -40.20
CA ALA A 43 7.76 11.05 -38.93
C ALA A 43 8.41 9.83 -38.25
N ASN A 44 8.71 8.77 -39.02
CA ASN A 44 9.31 7.54 -38.51
C ASN A 44 10.75 7.70 -38.02
N LEU A 45 11.47 8.70 -38.55
CA LEU A 45 12.78 9.12 -38.05
C LEU A 45 12.69 10.13 -36.90
N GLY A 46 11.51 10.32 -36.30
CA GLY A 46 11.30 11.24 -35.19
C GLY A 46 11.55 12.70 -35.54
N ASN A 47 11.32 13.09 -36.80
CA ASN A 47 11.61 14.41 -37.37
C ASN A 47 13.09 14.83 -37.30
N THR A 48 14.03 13.89 -37.11
CA THR A 48 15.47 14.17 -37.21
C THR A 48 15.88 14.57 -38.63
N VAL A 49 15.12 14.13 -39.64
CA VAL A 49 15.18 14.61 -41.02
C VAL A 49 13.82 15.24 -41.33
N SER A 50 13.78 16.55 -41.56
CA SER A 50 12.53 17.24 -41.89
C SER A 50 11.94 16.77 -43.23
N LYS A 51 10.61 16.80 -43.36
CA LYS A 51 9.86 16.45 -44.59
C LYS A 51 10.48 16.98 -45.91
N PRO A 52 10.82 18.27 -46.06
CA PRO A 52 11.39 18.77 -47.30
C PRO A 52 12.78 18.18 -47.57
N VAL A 53 13.58 17.96 -46.53
CA VAL A 53 14.92 17.35 -46.64
C VAL A 53 14.79 15.87 -46.98
N ALA A 54 13.87 15.14 -46.32
CA ALA A 54 13.57 13.75 -46.61
C ALA A 54 13.11 13.56 -48.07
N GLN A 55 12.22 14.43 -48.57
CA GLN A 55 11.78 14.39 -49.96
C GLN A 55 12.94 14.57 -50.94
N LYS A 56 13.83 15.54 -50.68
CA LYS A 56 14.99 15.79 -51.53
C LYS A 56 15.98 14.63 -51.54
N ILE A 57 16.23 14.04 -50.37
CA ILE A 57 17.09 12.86 -50.20
C ILE A 57 16.51 11.64 -50.93
N LEU A 58 15.21 11.38 -50.77
CA LEU A 58 14.53 10.24 -51.41
C LEU A 58 14.56 10.33 -52.93
N LEU A 59 14.30 11.52 -53.49
CA LEU A 59 14.42 11.76 -54.93
C LEU A 59 15.87 11.54 -55.41
N ALA A 60 16.86 12.07 -54.71
CA ALA A 60 18.27 11.89 -55.05
C ALA A 60 18.76 10.44 -54.92
N LEU A 61 18.23 9.67 -53.96
CA LEU A 61 18.49 8.24 -53.82
C LEU A 61 17.82 7.43 -54.93
N ALA A 62 16.61 7.82 -55.36
CA ALA A 62 15.90 7.18 -56.46
C ALA A 62 16.56 7.46 -57.81
N GLU A 63 17.03 8.68 -58.05
CA GLU A 63 17.79 9.06 -59.25
C GLU A 63 19.11 8.28 -59.38
N ARG A 64 19.78 8.01 -58.26
CA ARG A 64 20.99 7.18 -58.22
C ARG A 64 20.73 5.66 -58.30
N GLY A 65 19.46 5.24 -58.40
CA GLY A 65 19.08 3.84 -58.44
C GLY A 65 19.29 3.08 -57.12
N ALA A 66 19.52 3.78 -56.00
CA ALA A 66 19.70 3.15 -54.69
C ALA A 66 18.39 2.69 -54.06
N ILE A 67 17.26 3.29 -54.47
CA ILE A 67 15.90 2.96 -54.05
C ILE A 67 14.95 3.07 -55.25
N THR A 68 13.82 2.37 -55.20
CA THR A 68 12.78 2.45 -56.24
C THR A 68 11.73 3.47 -55.84
N GLN A 69 11.31 4.31 -56.79
CA GLN A 69 10.20 5.24 -56.61
C GLN A 69 9.02 4.88 -57.50
N LYS A 70 7.80 5.08 -57.00
CA LYS A 70 6.58 4.95 -57.78
C LYS A 70 5.55 6.01 -57.39
N THR A 71 5.01 6.67 -58.42
CA THR A 71 4.03 7.73 -58.26
C THR A 71 2.62 7.19 -58.48
N TYR A 72 1.73 7.46 -57.53
CA TYR A 72 0.32 7.12 -57.57
C TYR A 72 -0.50 8.41 -57.41
N GLY A 73 -1.03 8.93 -58.53
CA GLY A 73 -1.73 10.22 -58.55
C GLY A 73 -0.83 11.36 -58.06
N LYS A 74 -1.17 11.96 -56.92
CA LYS A 74 -0.41 13.06 -56.30
C LYS A 74 0.68 12.58 -55.31
N ALA A 75 0.70 11.30 -54.94
CA ALA A 75 1.62 10.77 -53.94
C ALA A 75 2.77 9.99 -54.60
N THR A 76 3.99 10.14 -54.08
CA THR A 76 5.16 9.35 -54.49
C THR A 76 5.62 8.49 -53.33
N TYR A 77 5.78 7.20 -53.58
CA TYR A 77 6.26 6.22 -52.62
C TYR A 77 7.66 5.75 -52.99
N PHE A 78 8.48 5.55 -51.97
CA PHE A 78 9.85 5.10 -52.08
C PHE A 78 10.02 3.79 -51.32
N VAL A 79 10.71 2.83 -51.91
CA VAL A 79 11.00 1.53 -51.31
C VAL A 79 12.45 1.14 -51.61
N ALA A 80 13.09 0.40 -50.71
CA ALA A 80 14.41 -0.16 -50.98
C ALA A 80 14.36 -1.07 -52.23
N LEU A 81 15.45 -1.09 -53.00
CA LEU A 81 15.56 -1.98 -54.14
C LEU A 81 15.50 -3.44 -53.66
N GLN A 82 14.56 -4.21 -54.20
CA GLN A 82 14.42 -5.64 -53.97
C GLN A 82 15.06 -6.34 -55.16
N ASP A 83 16.36 -6.62 -55.07
CA ASP A 83 17.10 -7.33 -56.12
C ASP A 83 16.60 -8.78 -56.22
N GLU A 84 16.51 -9.34 -57.43
CA GLU A 84 15.99 -10.71 -57.65
C GLU A 84 16.94 -11.79 -57.09
N ALA A 85 18.16 -11.40 -56.70
CA ALA A 85 19.21 -12.27 -56.17
C ALA A 85 18.90 -12.90 -54.80
N ASP A 86 17.90 -12.40 -54.05
CA ASP A 86 17.51 -12.93 -52.73
C ASP A 86 16.38 -13.99 -52.80
N THR A 87 16.10 -14.54 -53.99
CA THR A 87 15.13 -15.64 -54.12
C THR A 87 15.74 -16.95 -53.62
N LEU A 88 15.47 -17.27 -52.35
CA LEU A 88 15.81 -18.56 -51.74
C LEU A 88 15.23 -19.72 -52.57
N PRO A 89 16.02 -20.75 -52.90
CA PRO A 89 15.52 -21.98 -53.49
C PRO A 89 14.41 -22.60 -52.63
N ALA A 90 13.44 -23.27 -53.26
CA ALA A 90 12.29 -23.86 -52.56
C ALA A 90 12.68 -24.81 -51.41
N ALA A 91 13.81 -25.52 -51.55
CA ALA A 91 14.35 -26.41 -50.52
C ALA A 91 14.86 -25.63 -49.28
N GLU A 92 15.59 -24.54 -49.49
CA GLU A 92 16.09 -23.69 -48.40
C GLU A 92 14.94 -22.96 -47.69
N LEU A 93 13.92 -22.52 -48.45
CA LEU A 93 12.72 -21.93 -47.88
C LEU A 93 11.95 -22.93 -47.00
N ALA A 94 11.87 -24.20 -47.40
CA ALA A 94 11.27 -25.25 -46.59
C ALA A 94 12.05 -25.47 -45.29
N GLN A 95 13.38 -25.52 -45.37
CA GLN A 95 14.26 -25.65 -44.20
C GLN A 95 14.08 -24.50 -43.21
N VAL A 96 14.09 -23.25 -43.68
CA VAL A 96 13.88 -22.05 -42.83
C VAL A 96 12.50 -22.07 -42.18
N LYS A 97 11.46 -22.54 -42.89
CA LYS A 97 10.12 -22.70 -42.30
C LYS A 97 10.09 -23.74 -41.19
N THR A 98 10.75 -24.89 -41.38
CA THR A 98 10.86 -25.90 -40.32
C THR A 98 11.60 -25.34 -39.11
N GLN A 99 12.74 -24.68 -39.31
CA GLN A 99 13.49 -24.03 -38.22
C GLN A 99 12.65 -22.97 -37.49
N LEU A 100 11.84 -22.21 -38.22
CA LEU A 100 10.96 -21.20 -37.63
C LEU A 100 9.92 -21.84 -36.71
N GLU A 101 9.32 -22.96 -37.12
CA GLU A 101 8.36 -23.69 -36.30
C GLU A 101 9.04 -24.31 -35.07
N ASP A 102 10.22 -24.92 -35.22
CA ASP A 102 10.99 -25.47 -34.10
C ASP A 102 11.34 -24.40 -33.06
N VAL A 103 11.79 -23.22 -33.53
CA VAL A 103 12.10 -22.08 -32.66
C VAL A 103 10.84 -21.53 -31.98
N ARG A 104 9.69 -21.50 -32.67
CA ARG A 104 8.41 -21.07 -32.10
C ARG A 104 7.93 -22.02 -31.01
N GLU A 105 8.09 -23.32 -31.22
CA GLU A 105 7.74 -24.34 -30.23
C GLU A 105 8.64 -24.21 -28.99
N THR A 106 9.96 -24.15 -29.20
CA THR A 106 10.95 -23.95 -28.12
C THR A 106 10.66 -22.66 -27.34
N LEU A 107 10.30 -21.57 -28.02
CA LEU A 107 9.95 -20.31 -27.38
C LEU A 107 8.71 -20.45 -26.50
N LYS A 108 7.68 -21.16 -26.97
CA LYS A 108 6.45 -21.41 -26.22
C LYS A 108 6.71 -22.26 -24.97
N GLU A 109 7.54 -23.30 -25.09
CA GLU A 109 7.98 -24.12 -23.97
C GLU A 109 8.72 -23.30 -22.92
N LYS A 110 9.73 -22.53 -23.35
CA LYS A 110 10.54 -21.69 -22.44
C LYS A 110 9.72 -20.58 -21.79
N GLN A 111 8.76 -19.99 -22.48
CA GLN A 111 7.82 -19.04 -21.88
C GLN A 111 6.95 -19.68 -20.79
N THR A 112 6.53 -20.93 -21.00
CA THR A 112 5.73 -21.67 -20.02
C THR A 112 6.58 -22.03 -18.80
N GLU A 113 7.82 -22.49 -19.02
CA GLU A 113 8.79 -22.77 -17.96
C GLU A 113 9.12 -21.53 -17.13
N ALA A 114 9.37 -20.39 -17.78
CA ALA A 114 9.64 -19.12 -17.10
C ALA A 114 8.45 -18.66 -16.23
N LYS A 115 7.21 -18.82 -16.71
CA LYS A 115 6.01 -18.52 -15.91
C LYS A 115 5.90 -19.43 -14.69
N ARG A 116 6.17 -20.73 -14.85
CA ARG A 116 6.15 -21.71 -13.76
C ARG A 116 7.19 -21.36 -12.69
N LEU A 117 8.44 -21.16 -13.09
CA LEU A 117 9.53 -20.80 -12.18
C LEU A 117 9.29 -19.44 -11.52
N GLY A 118 8.74 -18.47 -12.26
CA GLY A 118 8.37 -17.17 -11.70
C GLY A 118 7.32 -17.27 -10.61
N ALA A 119 6.30 -18.12 -10.78
CA ALA A 119 5.29 -18.37 -9.77
C ALA A 119 5.86 -19.09 -8.53
N GLU A 120 6.74 -20.07 -8.74
CA GLU A 120 7.42 -20.79 -7.66
C GLU A 120 8.33 -19.88 -6.84
N LEU A 121 9.12 -19.03 -7.51
CA LEU A 121 9.96 -18.03 -6.88
C LEU A 121 9.13 -17.01 -6.09
N ALA A 122 8.00 -16.55 -6.64
CA ALA A 122 7.10 -15.64 -5.93
C ALA A 122 6.57 -16.27 -4.63
N LYS A 123 6.21 -17.56 -4.65
CA LYS A 123 5.77 -18.31 -3.47
C LYS A 123 6.89 -18.46 -2.42
N ILE A 124 8.12 -18.74 -2.85
CA ILE A 124 9.25 -18.86 -1.92
C ILE A 124 9.55 -17.51 -1.26
N ARG A 125 9.49 -16.42 -2.04
CA ARG A 125 9.72 -15.06 -1.53
C ARG A 125 8.67 -14.54 -0.55
N THR A 126 7.51 -15.17 -0.44
CA THR A 126 6.53 -14.81 0.61
C THR A 126 6.88 -15.35 1.99
N VAL A 127 7.83 -16.30 2.06
CA VAL A 127 8.29 -16.88 3.31
C VAL A 127 9.57 -16.15 3.73
N PRO A 128 9.70 -15.75 5.01
CA PRO A 128 10.95 -15.20 5.53
C PRO A 128 12.08 -16.21 5.37
N THR A 129 13.29 -15.67 5.22
CA THR A 129 14.51 -16.46 5.17
C THR A 129 14.82 -17.09 6.54
N ASP A 130 15.63 -18.15 6.56
CA ASP A 130 16.02 -18.82 7.81
C ASP A 130 16.65 -17.83 8.81
N ALA A 131 17.44 -16.86 8.32
CA ALA A 131 18.04 -15.82 9.16
C ALA A 131 16.99 -14.84 9.73
N GLU A 132 15.96 -14.48 8.97
CA GLU A 132 14.85 -13.64 9.45
C GLU A 132 14.01 -14.41 10.48
N LEU A 133 13.75 -15.71 10.24
CA LEU A 133 13.05 -16.58 11.18
C LEU A 133 13.79 -16.73 12.51
N GLU A 134 15.11 -16.83 12.51
CA GLU A 134 15.91 -16.87 13.75
C GLU A 134 15.74 -15.59 14.58
N VAL A 135 15.70 -14.43 13.93
CA VAL A 135 15.47 -13.15 14.60
C VAL A 135 14.05 -13.07 15.15
N GLU A 136 13.04 -13.43 14.36
CA GLU A 136 11.64 -13.44 14.80
C GLU A 136 11.41 -14.41 15.97
N LEU A 137 12.03 -15.59 15.95
CA LEU A 137 11.96 -16.55 17.05
C LEU A 137 12.57 -15.99 18.33
N ALA A 138 13.73 -15.32 18.24
CA ALA A 138 14.36 -14.69 19.39
C ALA A 138 13.46 -13.60 19.98
N ASP A 139 12.86 -12.75 19.14
CA ASP A 139 11.94 -11.70 19.58
C ASP A 139 10.67 -12.25 20.23
N VAL A 140 10.08 -13.30 19.65
CA VAL A 140 8.90 -13.97 20.23
C VAL A 140 9.26 -14.62 21.56
N GLN A 141 10.44 -15.24 21.68
CA GLN A 141 10.89 -15.82 22.95
C GLN A 141 11.02 -14.76 24.04
N VAL A 142 11.59 -13.59 23.72
CA VAL A 142 11.66 -12.46 24.67
C VAL A 142 10.26 -12.03 25.11
N GLN A 143 9.30 -11.95 24.19
CA GLN A 143 7.92 -11.59 24.53
C GLN A 143 7.25 -12.63 25.44
N ILE A 144 7.50 -13.92 25.19
CA ILE A 144 7.03 -15.02 26.04
C ILE A 144 7.61 -14.85 27.44
N ASP A 145 8.92 -14.69 27.56
CA ASP A 145 9.60 -14.55 28.86
C ASP A 145 9.07 -13.33 29.63
N MET A 146 8.84 -12.20 28.96
CA MET A 146 8.24 -11.01 29.57
C MET A 146 6.82 -11.28 30.08
N ALA A 147 5.99 -11.95 29.29
CA ALA A 147 4.62 -12.29 29.68
C ALA A 147 4.60 -13.29 30.85
N GLU A 148 5.48 -14.29 30.83
CA GLU A 148 5.61 -15.27 31.91
C GLU A 148 6.04 -14.62 33.22
N ASN A 149 7.05 -13.74 33.18
CA ASN A 149 7.50 -12.96 34.35
C ASN A 149 6.39 -12.07 34.92
N ALA A 150 5.54 -11.49 34.07
CA ALA A 150 4.39 -10.69 34.52
C ALA A 150 3.29 -11.56 35.15
N LEU A 151 3.11 -12.79 34.66
CA LEU A 151 2.10 -13.73 35.17
C LEU A 151 2.55 -14.46 36.44
N GLU A 152 3.86 -14.64 36.65
CA GLU A 152 4.39 -15.40 37.78
C GLU A 152 3.90 -14.87 39.16
N PRO A 153 3.96 -13.56 39.47
CA PRO A 153 3.43 -13.02 40.73
C PRO A 153 1.92 -13.20 40.89
N LEU A 154 1.17 -13.12 39.78
CA LEU A 154 -0.29 -13.32 39.76
C LEU A 154 -0.65 -14.78 40.02
N ARG A 155 0.15 -15.73 39.49
CA ARG A 155 -0.02 -17.17 39.71
C ARG A 155 0.47 -17.63 41.08
N ALA A 156 1.50 -16.98 41.63
CA ALA A 156 2.03 -17.26 42.97
C ALA A 156 1.07 -16.86 44.11
N GLY A 157 -0.12 -16.35 43.80
CA GLY A 157 -1.17 -16.06 44.77
C GLY A 157 -0.96 -14.79 45.60
N CYS A 158 -0.04 -13.91 45.19
CA CYS A 158 0.19 -12.64 45.88
C CYS A 158 -1.03 -11.70 45.77
N GLN A 159 -1.83 -11.81 44.70
CA GLN A 159 -3.16 -11.22 44.55
C GLN A 159 -3.97 -12.16 43.64
N ALA A 160 -4.99 -12.83 44.18
CA ALA A 160 -5.94 -13.54 43.33
C ALA A 160 -6.65 -12.51 42.44
N PRO A 161 -6.70 -12.69 41.11
CA PRO A 161 -7.44 -11.78 40.25
C PRO A 161 -8.92 -11.83 40.64
N VAL A 162 -9.45 -10.71 41.12
CA VAL A 162 -10.88 -10.58 41.42
C VAL A 162 -11.61 -10.67 40.09
N SER A 163 -12.59 -11.56 40.00
CA SER A 163 -13.38 -11.67 38.78
C SER A 163 -14.19 -10.38 38.56
N GLU A 164 -14.47 -10.04 37.32
CA GLU A 164 -15.33 -8.90 36.98
C GLU A 164 -16.71 -9.02 37.66
N ALA A 165 -17.23 -10.25 37.77
CA ALA A 165 -18.47 -10.53 38.45
C ALA A 165 -18.40 -10.27 39.98
N ASP A 166 -17.26 -10.54 40.61
CA ASP A 166 -17.09 -10.30 42.04
C ASP A 166 -16.85 -8.82 42.33
N LEU A 167 -16.14 -8.10 41.46
CA LEU A 167 -16.05 -6.64 41.53
C LEU A 167 -17.42 -5.98 41.39
N ALA A 168 -18.21 -6.39 40.39
CA ALA A 168 -19.56 -5.84 40.18
C ALA A 168 -20.50 -6.10 41.38
N LYS A 169 -20.38 -7.26 42.04
CA LYS A 169 -21.11 -7.55 43.28
C LYS A 169 -20.64 -6.64 44.41
N LEU A 170 -19.34 -6.46 44.59
CA LEU A 170 -18.78 -5.62 45.63
C LEU A 170 -19.24 -4.16 45.48
N ASP A 171 -19.24 -3.64 44.24
CA ASP A 171 -19.72 -2.29 43.94
C ASP A 171 -21.24 -2.14 44.20
N ALA A 172 -22.02 -3.16 43.85
CA ALA A 172 -23.45 -3.19 44.13
C ALA A 172 -23.75 -3.24 45.64
N GLU A 173 -23.00 -4.06 46.40
CA GLU A 173 -23.11 -4.14 47.85
C GLU A 173 -22.69 -2.84 48.53
N TRP A 174 -21.56 -2.25 48.10
CA TRP A 174 -21.11 -0.95 48.57
C TRP A 174 -22.18 0.12 48.37
N THR A 175 -22.72 0.22 47.16
CA THR A 175 -23.77 1.20 46.82
C THR A 175 -25.02 0.99 47.68
N ARG A 176 -25.45 -0.27 47.85
CA ARG A 176 -26.62 -0.62 48.66
C ARG A 176 -26.41 -0.20 50.12
N TRP A 177 -25.33 -0.65 50.76
CA TRP A 177 -25.10 -0.41 52.18
C TRP A 177 -24.84 1.06 52.48
N ARG A 178 -24.16 1.78 51.58
CA ARG A 178 -24.00 3.23 51.67
C ARG A 178 -25.34 3.95 51.66
N ASN A 179 -26.24 3.59 50.73
CA ASN A 179 -27.57 4.19 50.65
C ASN A 179 -28.42 3.88 51.89
N GLU A 180 -28.37 2.65 52.38
CA GLU A 180 -29.07 2.26 53.61
C GLU A 180 -28.54 3.05 54.83
N TRP A 181 -27.23 3.19 54.97
CA TRP A 181 -26.62 3.98 56.06
C TRP A 181 -27.05 5.45 56.00
N LEU A 182 -26.97 6.09 54.84
CA LEU A 182 -27.38 7.49 54.66
C LEU A 182 -28.87 7.68 54.99
N ALA A 183 -29.73 6.77 54.54
CA ALA A 183 -31.16 6.81 54.81
C ALA A 183 -31.46 6.66 56.31
N ARG A 184 -30.85 5.67 56.97
CA ARG A 184 -31.03 5.43 58.42
C ARG A 184 -30.52 6.61 59.24
N ARG A 185 -29.36 7.17 58.89
CA ARG A 185 -28.80 8.35 59.54
C ARG A 185 -29.70 9.58 59.38
N LYS A 186 -30.30 9.76 58.21
CA LYS A 186 -31.25 10.85 57.97
C LYS A 186 -32.48 10.71 58.88
N VAL A 187 -33.08 9.53 58.94
CA VAL A 187 -34.22 9.25 59.84
C VAL A 187 -33.85 9.48 61.30
N PHE A 188 -32.68 9.02 61.73
CA PHE A 188 -32.20 9.27 63.08
C PHE A 188 -32.11 10.77 63.37
N LYS A 189 -31.48 11.56 62.49
CA LYS A 189 -31.36 13.01 62.66
C LYS A 189 -32.72 13.70 62.72
N GLU A 190 -33.68 13.33 61.87
CA GLU A 190 -35.03 13.89 61.89
C GLU A 190 -35.75 13.65 63.23
N ILE A 191 -35.67 12.42 63.75
CA ILE A 191 -36.27 12.07 65.06
C ILE A 191 -35.53 12.78 66.20
N TRP A 192 -34.20 12.82 66.13
CA TRP A 192 -33.35 13.46 67.12
C TRP A 192 -33.62 14.96 67.20
N ASP A 193 -33.69 15.64 66.07
CA ASP A 193 -34.00 17.07 65.96
C ASP A 193 -35.41 17.36 66.49
N LEU A 194 -36.39 16.50 66.19
CA LEU A 194 -37.75 16.65 66.74
C LEU A 194 -37.75 16.56 68.27
N ARG A 195 -37.07 15.55 68.84
CA ARG A 195 -37.00 15.33 70.29
C ARG A 195 -36.26 16.45 71.02
N THR A 196 -35.19 16.96 70.42
CA THR A 196 -34.31 17.96 71.02
C THR A 196 -34.68 19.40 70.66
N SER A 197 -35.70 19.60 69.81
CA SER A 197 -36.19 20.93 69.39
C SER A 197 -36.55 21.88 70.54
N THR A 198 -36.94 21.33 71.69
CA THR A 198 -37.29 22.09 72.91
C THR A 198 -36.17 22.12 73.96
N MET A 199 -35.06 21.45 73.72
CA MET A 199 -33.95 21.29 74.66
C MET A 199 -32.81 22.25 74.34
N ASN A 200 -32.01 22.63 75.33
CA ASN A 200 -30.78 23.36 75.07
C ASN A 200 -29.64 22.40 74.64
N LYS A 201 -28.49 22.95 74.21
CA LYS A 201 -27.38 22.14 73.66
C LYS A 201 -26.75 21.20 74.69
N GLU A 202 -26.67 21.60 75.96
CA GLU A 202 -26.07 20.81 77.03
C GLU A 202 -26.98 19.64 77.41
N GLU A 203 -28.28 19.88 77.54
CA GLU A 203 -29.31 18.86 77.78
C GLU A 203 -29.39 17.83 76.65
N SER A 204 -29.27 18.28 75.40
CA SER A 204 -29.23 17.40 74.22
C SER A 204 -27.98 16.52 74.22
N HIS A 205 -26.81 17.10 74.52
CA HIS A 205 -25.55 16.35 74.56
C HIS A 205 -25.55 15.30 75.68
N GLN A 206 -25.99 15.66 76.88
CA GLN A 206 -26.10 14.74 78.00
C GLN A 206 -27.05 13.57 77.67
N LEU A 207 -28.17 13.85 76.99
CA LEU A 207 -29.09 12.81 76.54
C LEU A 207 -28.46 11.87 75.49
N MET A 208 -27.60 12.36 74.58
CA MET A 208 -26.88 11.49 73.64
C MET A 208 -25.95 10.52 74.36
N GLU A 209 -25.21 11.01 75.36
CA GLU A 209 -24.30 10.19 76.17
C GLU A 209 -25.07 9.15 77.00
N GLU A 210 -26.17 9.54 77.64
CA GLU A 210 -27.03 8.62 78.42
C GLU A 210 -27.65 7.52 77.55
N LEU A 211 -28.02 7.84 76.31
CA LEU A 211 -28.54 6.89 75.34
C LEU A 211 -27.45 6.08 74.62
N GLY A 212 -26.18 6.40 74.83
CA GLY A 212 -25.03 5.75 74.19
C GLY A 212 -24.99 5.93 72.67
N VAL A 213 -25.44 7.10 72.18
CA VAL A 213 -25.45 7.39 70.73
C VAL A 213 -24.07 7.88 70.30
N GLU A 214 -23.41 7.11 69.44
CA GLU A 214 -22.18 7.52 68.77
C GLU A 214 -22.49 8.10 67.38
N LEU A 215 -21.96 9.29 67.09
CA LEU A 215 -22.10 9.93 65.79
C LEU A 215 -20.99 9.47 64.84
N ASP A 216 -21.27 9.59 63.53
CA ASP A 216 -20.29 9.30 62.48
C ASP A 216 -18.97 10.06 62.68
N THR A 217 -17.85 9.34 62.54
CA THR A 217 -16.51 9.90 62.61
C THR A 217 -16.12 10.64 61.32
N PRO A 218 -15.03 11.43 61.30
CA PRO A 218 -14.56 12.11 60.08
C PRO A 218 -14.35 11.16 58.89
N GLU A 219 -13.86 9.94 59.13
CA GLU A 219 -13.63 8.93 58.10
C GLU A 219 -14.94 8.52 57.41
N HIS A 220 -16.04 8.39 58.18
CA HIS A 220 -17.36 8.12 57.61
C HIS A 220 -17.82 9.27 56.70
N LEU A 221 -17.61 10.52 57.13
CA LEU A 221 -17.96 11.70 56.34
C LEU A 221 -17.11 11.83 55.06
N GLU A 222 -15.89 11.29 55.06
CA GLU A 222 -15.06 11.20 53.85
C GLU A 222 -15.59 10.13 52.89
N LEU A 223 -15.93 8.93 53.39
CA LEU A 223 -16.53 7.87 52.59
C LEU A 223 -17.86 8.28 51.94
N GLU A 224 -18.61 9.19 52.56
CA GLU A 224 -19.78 9.78 51.95
C GLU A 224 -19.44 10.67 50.74
N LYS A 225 -18.30 11.38 50.76
CA LYS A 225 -17.89 12.30 49.68
C LYS A 225 -17.27 11.57 48.49
N VAL A 226 -16.69 10.39 48.71
CA VAL A 226 -16.11 9.59 47.63
C VAL A 226 -17.24 9.15 46.69
N HIS A 227 -17.27 9.74 45.49
CA HIS A 227 -18.09 9.24 44.38
C HIS A 227 -17.46 7.95 43.86
N CYS A 228 -18.18 6.84 43.95
CA CYS A 228 -17.92 5.72 43.05
C CYS A 228 -18.46 6.15 41.67
N VAL A 229 -17.54 6.26 40.70
CA VAL A 229 -17.86 6.44 39.27
C VAL A 229 -18.21 5.08 38.68
#